data_AF-A0A1V1PQQ1-F1
#
_entry.id   AF-A0A1V1PQQ1-F1
#
_cell.length_a   1.000
_cell.length_b   1.000
_cell.length_c   1.000
_cell.angle_alpha   90.00
_cell.angle_beta   90.00
_cell.angle_gamma   90.00
#
_symmetry.space_group_name_H-M   'P 1'
#
loop_
_entity.id
_entity.type
_entity.pdbx_description
1 polymer ?
#
loop_
_entity_poly.entity_id
_entity_poly.type
_entity_poly.pdbx_seq_one_letter_code
_entity_poly.pdbx_strand_id
1 'polypeptide(L)' 'MRKHWSAWLKAAAFAGVTPEAFWRLSLREWRALTGAVDADVLSRTTFHELAKRYPDETP' A
#
# COMPACT_ATOMS: atom_id res chain seq x y z
N MET A 1 -0.88 -13.29 -5.14
CA MET A 1 -1.30 -12.21 -4.21
C MET A 1 -0.13 -11.83 -3.33
N ARG A 2 0.28 -10.55 -3.28
CA ARG A 2 1.41 -10.06 -2.46
C ARG A 2 1.20 -10.46 -0.99
N LYS A 3 2.17 -11.12 -0.36
CA LYS A 3 2.10 -11.70 1.01
C LYS A 3 1.56 -10.72 2.07
N HIS A 4 1.82 -9.43 1.90
CA HIS A 4 1.41 -8.35 2.79
C HIS A 4 -0.12 -8.21 2.94
N TRP A 5 -0.90 -8.46 1.87
CA TRP A 5 -2.36 -8.34 1.92
C TRP A 5 -3.01 -9.37 2.84
N SER A 6 -2.47 -10.58 2.88
CA SER A 6 -2.98 -11.65 3.75
C SER A 6 -2.74 -11.35 5.23
N ALA A 7 -1.63 -10.70 5.57
CA ALA A 7 -1.32 -10.30 6.94
C ALA A 7 -2.26 -9.17 7.42
N TRP A 8 -2.51 -8.18 6.56
CA TRP A 8 -3.41 -7.07 6.87
C TRP A 8 -4.87 -7.51 7.01
N LEU A 9 -5.35 -8.41 6.14
CA LEU A 9 -6.70 -8.95 6.26
C LEU A 9 -6.88 -9.75 7.56
N LYS A 10 -5.86 -10.52 7.99
CA LYS A 10 -5.88 -11.22 9.28
C LYS A 10 -5.93 -10.25 10.46
N ALA A 11 -5.11 -9.20 10.44
CA ALA A 11 -5.12 -8.18 11.49
C ALA A 11 -6.48 -7.46 11.58
N ALA A 12 -7.09 -7.14 10.43
CA ALA A 12 -8.42 -6.54 10.37
C ALA A 12 -9.50 -7.47 10.95
N ALA A 13 -9.43 -8.78 10.64
CA ALA A 13 -10.34 -9.77 11.21
C ALA A 13 -10.20 -9.88 12.74
N PHE A 14 -8.98 -9.83 13.28
CA PHE A 14 -8.75 -9.78 14.74
C PHE A 14 -9.32 -8.52 15.39
N ALA A 15 -9.38 -7.40 14.65
CA ALA A 15 -10.01 -6.16 15.09
C ALA A 15 -11.54 -6.14 14.89
N GLY A 16 -12.15 -7.24 14.42
CA GLY A 16 -13.60 -7.34 14.20
C GLY A 16 -14.09 -6.71 12.88
N VAL A 17 -13.18 -6.32 11.99
CA VAL A 17 -13.54 -5.78 10.67
C VAL A 17 -13.82 -6.95 9.74
N THR A 18 -15.04 -6.99 9.18
CA THR A 18 -15.38 -8.03 8.21
C THR A 18 -14.56 -7.87 6.93
N PRO A 19 -14.28 -8.96 6.19
CA PRO A 19 -13.58 -8.86 4.91
C PRO A 19 -14.26 -7.88 3.94
N GLU A 20 -15.60 -7.88 3.90
CA GLU A 20 -16.35 -6.92 3.10
C GLU A 20 -16.10 -5.48 3.55
N ALA A 21 -16.18 -5.18 4.85
CA ALA A 21 -15.88 -3.84 5.36
C ALA A 21 -14.42 -3.42 5.12
N PHE A 22 -13.48 -4.37 5.19
CA PHE A 22 -12.06 -4.17 4.87
C PHE A 22 -11.86 -3.78 3.40
N TRP A 23 -12.57 -4.44 2.48
CA TRP A 23 -12.53 -4.12 1.05
C TRP A 23 -13.41 -2.92 0.66
N ARG A 24 -14.35 -2.53 1.53
CA ARG A 24 -15.29 -1.42 1.32
C ARG A 24 -14.74 -0.06 1.76
N LEU A 25 -13.49 0.02 2.23
CA LEU A 25 -12.83 1.31 2.38
C LEU A 25 -12.78 2.00 1.02
N SER A 26 -13.44 3.15 0.92
CA SER A 26 -13.25 4.00 -0.25
C SER A 26 -11.77 4.41 -0.34
N LEU A 27 -11.28 4.63 -1.56
CA LEU A 27 -9.91 5.12 -1.78
C LEU A 27 -9.59 6.38 -0.94
N ARG A 28 -10.61 7.17 -0.59
CA ARG A 28 -10.51 8.36 0.25
C ARG A 28 -10.29 8.03 1.72
N GLU A 29 -11.04 7.08 2.28
CA GLU A 29 -10.86 6.64 3.67
C GLU A 29 -9.56 5.87 3.85
N TRP A 30 -9.19 5.05 2.86
CA TRP A 30 -7.88 4.40 2.85
C TRP A 30 -6.75 5.45 2.83
N ARG A 31 -6.83 6.46 1.95
CA ARG A 31 -5.88 7.58 1.94
C ARG A 31 -5.89 8.41 3.23
N ALA A 32 -7.00 8.50 3.94
CA ALA A 32 -7.06 9.18 5.24
C ALA A 32 -6.36 8.35 6.34
N LEU A 33 -6.44 7.02 6.27
CA LEU A 33 -5.79 6.12 7.23
C LEU A 33 -4.30 5.91 6.94
N THR A 34 -3.90 5.90 5.67
CA THR A 34 -2.50 5.68 5.24
C THR A 34 -1.79 6.98 4.87
N GLY A 35 -2.50 8.11 4.88
CA GLY A 35 -1.95 9.43 4.64
C GLY A 35 -1.13 9.87 5.83
N ALA A 36 0.08 9.34 5.96
CA ALA A 36 1.09 9.96 6.80
C ALA A 36 1.30 11.42 6.34
N VAL A 37 1.30 12.33 7.31
CA VAL A 37 1.24 13.79 7.15
C VAL A 37 2.44 14.39 6.43
N ASP A 38 3.57 13.69 6.31
CA ASP A 38 4.79 14.23 5.66
C ASP A 38 5.60 13.12 4.95
N ALA A 39 4.94 12.12 4.37
CA ALA A 39 5.65 11.18 3.52
C ALA A 39 6.07 11.89 2.24
N ASP A 40 7.37 12.16 2.09
CA ASP A 40 7.96 12.79 0.92
C ASP A 40 7.49 12.06 -0.33
N VAL A 41 6.56 12.68 -1.06
CA VAL A 41 5.90 12.05 -2.20
C VAL A 41 6.98 11.78 -3.23
N LEU A 42 7.20 10.51 -3.56
CA LEU A 42 8.26 10.10 -4.47
C LEU A 42 8.16 10.91 -5.78
N SER A 43 9.11 11.83 -5.97
CA SER A 43 9.13 12.66 -7.16
C SER A 43 9.37 11.82 -8.41
N ARG A 44 8.94 12.31 -9.56
CA ARG A 44 9.18 11.62 -10.84
C ARG A 44 10.67 11.39 -11.09
N THR A 45 11.51 12.34 -10.68
CA THR A 45 12.97 12.25 -10.78
C THR A 45 13.52 11.14 -9.91
N THR A 46 13.14 11.11 -8.63
CA THR A 46 13.58 10.07 -7.68
C THR A 46 13.12 8.68 -8.12
N PHE A 47 11.92 8.57 -8.69
CA PHE A 47 11.45 7.32 -9.30
C PHE A 47 12.35 6.84 -10.44
N HIS A 48 12.73 7.72 -11.38
CA HIS A 48 13.64 7.35 -12.47
C HIS A 48 15.02 6.94 -11.96
N GLU A 49 15.54 7.59 -10.91
CA GLU A 49 16.81 7.20 -10.29
C GLU A 49 16.73 5.80 -9.67
N LEU A 50 15.63 5.50 -8.96
CA LEU A 50 15.40 4.17 -8.39
C LEU A 50 15.27 3.11 -9.48
N ALA A 51 14.54 3.38 -10.55
CA ALA A 51 14.37 2.45 -11.68
C ALA A 51 15.71 2.14 -12.37
N LYS A 52 16.61 3.12 -12.49
CA LYS A 52 17.97 2.89 -12.99
C LYS A 52 18.82 2.06 -12.02
N ARG A 53 18.66 2.30 -10.72
CA ARG A 53 19.43 1.61 -9.67
C ARG A 53 19.00 0.15 -9.48
N TYR A 54 17.72 -0.13 -9.66
CA TYR A 54 17.13 -1.46 -9.52
C TYR A 54 16.37 -1.82 -10.81
N PRO A 55 17.08 -2.17 -11.89
CA PRO A 55 16.45 -2.59 -13.13
C PRO A 55 15.69 -3.90 -12.93
N ASP A 56 14.54 -4.05 -13.59
CA ASP A 56 13.78 -5.30 -13.57
C ASP A 56 14.61 -6.43 -14.17
N GLU A 57 14.57 -7.61 -13.55
CA GLU A 57 15.15 -8.82 -14.13
C GLU A 57 14.39 -9.17 -15.41
N THR A 58 15.14 -9.32 -16.50
CA THR A 58 14.57 -9.69 -17.80
C THR A 58 14.12 -11.16 -17.71
N PRO A 59 12.90 -11.51 -18.20
CA PRO A 59 12.40 -12.89 -18.15
C PRO A 59 13.27 -13.89 -18.91
#